data_AF-U9TVP6-F1
#
_entry.id   AF-U9TVP6-F1
#
_cell.length_a   1.000
_cell.length_b   1.000
_cell.length_c   1.000
_cell.angle_alpha   90.00
_cell.angle_beta   90.00
_cell.angle_gamma   90.00
#
_symmetry.space_group_name_H-M   'P 1'
#
loop_
_entity.id
_entity.type
_entity.pdbx_description
1 polymer ?
#
loop_
_entity_poly.entity_id
_entity_poly.type
_entity_poly.pdbx_seq_one_letter_code
_entity_poly.pdbx_strand_id
1 'polypeptide(L)'
;MTVAELKDMIYEKNKNDFKDKKFDANKLNLWLVDIPYDTENVQLRTLQNRSRDMDEENIIQELGGEKLSPVDDIGDIFRYDSKNIRIIVQPPPPATT
;
A
#
# COMPACT_ATOMS: atom_id res chain seq x y z
N MET A 1 4.01 6.84 15.73
CA MET A 1 3.35 7.41 14.52
C MET A 1 2.39 6.35 14.05
N THR A 2 1.11 6.68 13.98
CA THR A 2 0.08 5.71 13.60
C THR A 2 -0.01 5.54 12.08
N VAL A 3 -0.60 4.43 11.66
CA VAL A 3 -0.96 4.20 10.25
C VAL A 3 -1.90 5.28 9.73
N ALA A 4 -2.81 5.81 10.55
CA ALA A 4 -3.67 6.93 10.16
C ALA A 4 -2.87 8.19 9.80
N GLU A 5 -1.92 8.58 10.66
CA GLU A 5 -1.03 9.72 10.41
C GLU A 5 -0.17 9.49 9.15
N LEU A 6 0.28 8.26 8.92
CA LEU A 6 1.02 7.90 7.71
C LEU A 6 0.15 8.03 6.44
N LYS A 7 -1.13 7.61 6.49
CA LYS A 7 -2.07 7.79 5.37
C LYS A 7 -2.23 9.26 5.01
N ASP A 8 -2.39 10.13 6.01
CA ASP A 8 -2.52 11.57 5.81
C ASP A 8 -1.26 12.16 5.17
N MET A 9 -0.07 11.78 5.66
CA MET A 9 1.21 12.21 5.08
C MET A 9 1.39 11.77 3.63
N ILE A 10 1.04 10.52 3.30
CA ILE A 10 1.13 9.98 1.94
C ILE A 10 0.15 10.70 1.02
N TYR A 11 -1.09 10.94 1.50
CA TYR A 11 -2.11 11.66 0.74
C TYR A 11 -1.66 13.08 0.40
N GLU A 12 -1.17 13.83 1.39
CA GLU A 12 -0.72 15.22 1.17
C GLU A 12 0.51 15.30 0.26
N LYS A 13 1.46 14.36 0.36
CA LYS A 13 2.63 14.31 -0.54
C LYS A 13 2.25 13.99 -1.99
N ASN A 14 1.23 13.15 -2.20
CA ASN A 14 0.77 12.72 -3.53
C ASN A 14 -0.53 13.41 -3.95
N LYS A 15 -0.83 14.57 -3.36
CA LYS A 15 -2.10 15.28 -3.54
C LYS A 15 -2.41 15.58 -4.99
N ASN A 16 -1.41 15.89 -5.80
CA ASN A 16 -1.57 16.13 -7.23
C ASN A 16 -2.07 14.89 -7.98
N ASP A 17 -1.58 13.70 -7.62
CA ASP A 17 -1.98 12.43 -8.24
C ASP A 17 -3.35 11.92 -7.73
N PHE A 18 -3.78 12.40 -6.55
CA PHE A 18 -5.04 12.03 -5.93
C PHE A 18 -6.18 13.04 -6.14
N LYS A 19 -5.86 14.27 -6.58
CA LYS A 19 -6.82 15.38 -6.70
C LYS A 19 -8.07 15.01 -7.51
N ASP A 20 -7.88 14.27 -8.60
CA ASP A 20 -8.97 13.92 -9.51
C ASP A 20 -9.80 12.72 -9.05
N LYS A 21 -9.30 11.97 -8.05
CA LYS A 21 -9.91 10.73 -7.57
C LYS A 21 -10.95 10.93 -6.46
N LYS A 22 -11.11 12.17 -5.95
CA LYS A 22 -12.16 12.57 -4.99
C LYS A 22 -12.36 11.61 -3.81
N PHE A 23 -11.27 11.21 -3.14
CA PHE A 23 -11.33 10.40 -1.94
C PHE A 23 -10.51 11.02 -0.80
N ASP A 24 -10.92 10.74 0.44
CA ASP A 24 -10.21 11.20 1.64
C ASP A 24 -9.06 10.25 2.00
N ALA A 25 -8.01 10.78 2.63
CA ALA A 25 -6.80 10.02 3.00
C ALA A 25 -7.11 8.73 3.79
N ASN A 26 -8.15 8.72 4.62
CA ASN A 26 -8.60 7.55 5.38
C ASN A 26 -9.05 6.37 4.49
N LYS A 27 -9.40 6.62 3.22
CA LYS A 27 -9.77 5.60 2.23
C LYS A 27 -8.57 4.90 1.59
N LEU A 28 -7.35 5.39 1.83
CA LEU A 28 -6.15 4.66 1.44
C LEU A 28 -6.07 3.35 2.23
N ASN A 29 -5.84 2.23 1.53
CA ASN A 29 -5.43 0.99 2.16
C ASN A 29 -3.90 0.94 2.17
N LEU A 30 -3.32 0.66 3.33
CA LEU A 30 -1.89 0.40 3.47
C LEU A 30 -1.71 -1.08 3.76
N TRP A 31 -0.79 -1.71 3.04
CA TRP A 31 -0.51 -3.14 3.16
C TRP A 31 0.96 -3.36 3.47
N LEU A 32 1.25 -4.21 4.44
CA LEU A 32 2.59 -4.66 4.78
C LEU A 32 2.93 -5.89 3.95
N VAL A 33 4.06 -5.89 3.27
CA VAL A 33 4.57 -7.07 2.56
C VAL A 33 6.04 -7.28 2.90
N ASP A 34 6.46 -8.54 3.00
CA ASP A 34 7.86 -8.92 3.24
C ASP A 34 8.46 -9.53 1.96
N ILE A 35 8.93 -8.66 1.05
CA ILE A 35 9.35 -9.06 -0.30
C ILE A 35 10.75 -8.52 -0.62
N PRO A 36 11.74 -9.40 -0.88
CA PRO A 36 13.10 -8.98 -1.18
C PRO A 36 13.17 -8.16 -2.47
N TYR A 37 14.05 -7.15 -2.49
CA TYR A 37 14.25 -6.24 -3.64
C TYR A 37 14.95 -6.88 -4.83
N ASP A 38 15.29 -8.16 -4.76
CA ASP A 38 16.16 -8.74 -5.79
C ASP A 38 15.54 -8.67 -7.19
N THR A 39 16.40 -8.47 -8.19
CA THR A 39 16.04 -8.00 -9.54
C THR A 39 15.21 -9.03 -10.34
N GLU A 40 15.21 -10.27 -9.87
CA GLU A 40 14.45 -11.40 -10.41
C GLU A 40 13.11 -11.64 -9.72
N ASN A 41 12.74 -10.83 -8.72
CA ASN A 41 11.54 -11.10 -7.95
C ASN A 41 10.27 -10.89 -8.79
N VAL A 42 9.72 -12.01 -9.28
CA VAL A 42 8.50 -12.10 -10.07
C VAL A 42 7.35 -11.37 -9.36
N GLN A 43 7.30 -11.40 -8.02
CA GLN A 43 6.27 -10.73 -7.22
C GLN A 43 6.33 -9.20 -7.34
N LEU A 44 7.53 -8.62 -7.32
CA LEU A 44 7.71 -7.18 -7.53
C LEU A 44 7.38 -6.79 -8.96
N ARG A 45 7.74 -7.63 -9.94
CA ARG A 45 7.35 -7.41 -11.34
C ARG A 45 5.84 -7.48 -11.52
N THR A 46 5.15 -8.39 -10.83
CA THR A 46 3.68 -8.45 -10.83
C THR A 46 3.06 -7.18 -10.25
N LEU A 47 3.61 -6.65 -9.15
CA LEU A 47 3.18 -5.37 -8.58
C LEU A 47 3.43 -4.18 -9.52
N GLN A 48 4.60 -4.14 -10.18
CA GLN A 48 4.98 -3.06 -11.10
C GLN A 48 4.20 -3.10 -12.41
N ASN A 49 3.91 -4.30 -12.92
CA ASN A 49 3.14 -4.52 -14.15
C ASN A 49 1.61 -4.47 -13.92
N ARG A 50 1.16 -3.98 -12.76
CA ARG A 50 -0.26 -3.76 -12.45
C ARG A 50 -0.95 -3.00 -13.58
N SER A 51 -1.90 -3.67 -14.27
CA SER A 51 -2.94 -2.97 -15.03
C SER A 51 -4.03 -2.49 -14.05
N ARG A 52 -4.74 -1.42 -14.42
CA ARG A 52 -5.88 -0.87 -13.67
C ARG A 52 -7.05 -1.86 -13.52
N ASP A 53 -7.03 -2.96 -14.26
CA ASP A 53 -8.15 -3.90 -14.41
C ASP A 53 -8.06 -5.15 -13.52
N MET A 54 -6.96 -5.36 -12.79
CA MET A 54 -6.87 -6.48 -11.84
C MET A 54 -7.38 -6.08 -10.46
N ASP A 55 -8.12 -6.98 -9.80
CA ASP A 55 -8.52 -6.85 -8.39
C ASP A 55 -7.27 -6.74 -7.51
N GLU A 56 -6.91 -5.49 -7.25
CA GLU A 56 -5.68 -5.06 -6.63
C GLU A 56 -5.45 -5.68 -5.24
N GLU A 57 -6.53 -6.02 -4.54
CA GLU A 57 -6.51 -6.66 -3.22
C GLU A 57 -6.08 -8.13 -3.30
N ASN A 58 -6.53 -8.88 -4.31
CA ASN A 58 -6.20 -10.30 -4.46
C ASN A 58 -4.70 -10.49 -4.69
N ILE A 59 -4.09 -9.65 -5.53
CA ILE A 59 -2.65 -9.71 -5.78
C ILE A 59 -1.86 -9.43 -4.51
N ILE A 60 -2.26 -8.41 -3.74
CA ILE A 60 -1.53 -8.06 -2.51
C ILE A 60 -1.63 -9.20 -1.48
N GLN A 61 -2.79 -9.86 -1.38
CA GLN A 61 -2.95 -11.05 -0.53
C GLN A 61 -2.12 -12.25 -1.00
N GLU A 62 -2.02 -12.51 -2.32
CA GLU A 62 -1.13 -13.56 -2.87
C GLU A 62 0.34 -13.33 -2.52
N LEU A 63 0.73 -12.08 -2.30
CA LEU A 63 2.06 -11.68 -1.88
C LEU A 63 2.28 -11.75 -0.37
N GLY A 64 1.31 -12.29 0.38
CA GLY A 64 1.34 -12.32 1.84
C GLY A 64 1.09 -10.96 2.47
N GLY A 65 0.40 -10.06 1.74
CA GLY A 65 0.12 -8.71 2.20
C GLY A 65 -0.84 -8.67 3.37
N GLU A 66 -0.41 -8.07 4.47
CA GLU A 66 -1.24 -7.85 5.65
C GLU A 66 -1.79 -6.42 5.64
N LYS A 67 -3.11 -6.27 5.79
CA LYS A 67 -3.75 -4.95 5.83
C LYS A 67 -3.47 -4.28 7.17
N LEU A 68 -2.88 -3.09 7.12
CA LEU A 68 -2.58 -2.31 8.32
C LEU A 68 -3.83 -1.62 8.87
N SER A 69 -4.05 -1.74 10.18
CA SER A 69 -5.12 -1.06 10.90
C SER A 69 -4.74 0.40 11.11
N PRO A 70 -5.68 1.36 11.00
CA PRO A 70 -5.38 2.78 11.20
C PRO A 70 -4.77 3.13 12.57
N VAL A 71 -5.02 2.30 13.59
CA VAL A 71 -4.52 2.50 14.95
C VAL A 71 -3.15 1.88 15.21
N ASP A 72 -2.63 1.06 14.28
CA ASP A 72 -1.33 0.41 14.47
C ASP A 72 -0.23 1.47 14.49
N ASP A 73 0.78 1.26 15.34
CA ASP A 73 1.98 2.10 15.35
C ASP A 73 2.99 1.59 14.33
N ILE A 74 3.45 2.48 13.47
CA ILE A 74 4.43 2.19 12.43
C ILE A 74 5.77 1.73 13.02
N GLY A 75 6.16 2.25 14.18
CA GLY A 75 7.37 1.82 14.87
C GLY A 75 7.32 0.36 15.30
N ASP A 76 6.15 -0.15 15.66
CA ASP A 76 5.97 -1.57 16.02
C ASP A 76 5.98 -2.48 14.78
N ILE A 77 5.50 -2.00 13.64
CA ILE A 77 5.51 -2.74 12.37
C ILE A 77 6.94 -2.98 11.84
N PHE A 78 7.81 -1.96 11.93
CA PHE A 78 9.20 -2.07 11.45
C PHE A 78 10.19 -2.59 12.50
N ARG A 79 9.72 -3.07 13.65
CA ARG A 79 10.56 -3.78 14.63
C ARG A 79 10.98 -5.18 14.17
N TYR A 80 10.39 -5.69 13.10
CA TYR A 80 10.80 -6.95 12.48
C TYR A 80 12.21 -6.84 11.91
N ASP A 81 13.03 -7.88 12.11
CA ASP A 81 14.43 -7.95 11.63
C ASP A 81 14.57 -8.06 10.10
N SER A 82 13.46 -8.07 9.36
CA SER A 82 13.48 -8.19 7.91
C SER A 82 13.79 -6.85 7.25
N LYS A 83 14.81 -6.85 6.38
CA LYS A 83 15.16 -5.71 5.50
C LYS A 83 14.27 -5.63 4.26
N ASN A 84 13.36 -6.60 4.10
CA ASN A 84 12.54 -6.76 2.91
C ASN A 84 11.11 -6.23 3.10
N ILE A 85 10.81 -5.67 4.28
CA ILE A 85 9.52 -5.09 4.62
C ILE A 85 9.23 -3.87 3.75
N ARG A 86 8.03 -3.81 3.19
CA ARG A 86 7.53 -2.69 2.38
C ARG A 86 6.09 -2.38 2.72
N ILE A 87 5.73 -1.12 2.49
CA ILE A 87 4.35 -0.66 2.54
C ILE A 87 3.86 -0.43 1.11
N ILE A 88 2.79 -1.12 0.71
CA ILE A 88 2.07 -0.87 -0.52
C ILE A 88 0.93 0.10 -0.22
N VAL A 89 0.87 1.19 -0.99
CA VAL A 89 -0.19 2.19 -0.91
C VAL A 89 -1.22 1.89 -1.98
N GLN A 90 -2.44 1.60 -1.57
CA GLN A 90 -3.54 1.31 -2.49
C GLN A 90 -4.65 2.36 -2.34
N PRO A 91 -4.90 3.20 -3.36
CA PRO A 91 -6.06 4.08 -3.37
C PRO A 91 -7.36 3.28 -3.50
N PRO A 92 -8.50 3.84 -3.08
CA PRO A 92 -9.79 3.18 -3.29
C PRO A 92 -10.06 3.03 -4.80
N PRO A 93 -10.81 1.98 -5.19
CA PRO A 93 -11.18 1.78 -6.59
C PRO A 93 -11.97 3.00 -7.10
N PRO A 94 -11.80 3.37 -8.38
CA PRO A 94 -12.56 4.46 -8.97
C PRO A 94 -14.06 4.15 -8.87
N ALA A 95 -14.86 5.16 -8.54
CA ALA A 95 -16.31 5.01 -8.55
C ALA A 95 -16.76 4.71 -9.99
N THR A 96 -17.24 3.48 -10.22
CA THR A 96 -17.89 3.10 -11.48
C THR A 96 -19.12 3.98 -11.65
N THR A 97 -19.13 4.82 -12.70
CA THR A 97 -20.26 5.70 -13.05
C THR A 97 -21.13 5.02 -14.09
#